data_AF-A0A815EJG3-F1
#
_entry.id   AF-A0A815EJG3-F1
#
_cell.length_a   1.000
_cell.length_b   1.000
_cell.length_c   1.000
_cell.angle_alpha   90.00
_cell.angle_beta   90.00
_cell.angle_gamma   90.00
#
_symmetry.space_group_name_H-M   'P 1'
#
loop_
_entity.id
_entity.type
_entity.pdbx_description
1 polymer ?
#
loop_
_entity_poly.entity_id
_entity_poly.type
_entity_poly.pdbx_seq_one_letter_code
_entity_poly.pdbx_strand_id
1 'polypeptide(L)'
;MIFGQVIFLKVRRIIQFLICLLFIILILTVYSSWLLKFTNAKKIYDNALSKQTLNDIFSEQLGFGRSDLAKYIHLDLKGAPPKANKFYDSFFNFLQNLQMGVKGVLIEYEDTLPLHGNLANISHHAAYTKSDIALIQEAGKMHRIDIIPLIQTFGHLEWILKLERFKSYRDDLSLPTVISPCINETYILLEDLLQQTLDMHPNSNIIHIGCDEVSLKYSNPACNEASTSISEQYVNHIRRIVDIVHKIRPECRILIWDDILRADQFVSNKRLLNQLKGLVEPVSWNYFTEFDNNYKFSSAWKTFPKFFTNTWIASAFKGGLHRFSMKTNTSHHVLNNREWLSFIESSTFQKDSLSAVILTGWSRFDHFMPLCDLLPTAYPSLLHSLFMFNTGQYIVDDSIYNCNDLIVSVNKDARLCESLPGLSIWSGISSLSVLLRKIQNRLKILNTIAPPFNRKHSFIRRHEMHSRLSELKFLEKDLATTKQILNRRLMELYSDDVIEEWFELYLTPTGNEINTIFVEFALVDNITTWERRPLGH
;
A
#
# COMPACT_ATOMS: atom_id res chain seq x y z
N MET A 1 -43.75 -50.96 31.80
CA MET A 1 -43.35 -50.29 30.53
C MET A 1 -43.38 -48.76 30.58
N ILE A 2 -44.26 -48.11 31.37
CA ILE A 2 -44.44 -46.65 31.36
C ILE A 2 -43.29 -45.88 32.06
N PHE A 3 -42.66 -46.44 33.09
CA PHE A 3 -41.55 -45.80 33.82
C PHE A 3 -40.26 -45.66 33.00
N GLY A 4 -39.97 -46.60 32.10
CA GLY A 4 -38.75 -46.58 31.26
C GLY A 4 -38.77 -45.50 30.19
N GLN A 5 -39.94 -45.18 29.62
CA GLN A 5 -40.08 -44.16 28.57
C GLN A 5 -39.90 -42.73 29.10
N VAL A 6 -40.31 -42.44 30.35
CA VAL A 6 -40.14 -41.12 30.98
C VAL A 6 -38.66 -40.83 31.29
N ILE A 7 -37.91 -41.85 31.72
CA ILE A 7 -36.47 -41.73 31.96
C ILE A 7 -35.72 -41.51 30.63
N PHE A 8 -36.08 -42.26 29.58
CA PHE A 8 -35.46 -42.14 28.25
C PHE A 8 -35.69 -40.74 27.63
N LEU A 9 -36.89 -40.17 27.77
CA LEU A 9 -37.22 -38.82 27.31
C LEU A 9 -36.45 -37.73 28.09
N LYS A 10 -36.25 -37.91 29.40
CA LYS A 10 -35.45 -36.98 30.22
C LYS A 10 -33.96 -37.05 29.84
N VAL A 11 -33.40 -38.24 29.66
CA VAL A 11 -32.01 -38.43 29.24
C VAL A 11 -31.76 -37.85 27.85
N ARG A 12 -32.68 -38.06 26.89
CA ARG A 12 -32.57 -37.47 25.55
C ARG A 12 -32.58 -35.93 25.57
N ARG A 13 -33.43 -35.31 26.40
CA ARG A 13 -33.46 -33.85 26.56
C ARG A 13 -32.18 -33.30 27.20
N ILE A 14 -31.61 -34.03 28.17
CA ILE A 14 -30.32 -33.66 28.79
C ILE A 14 -29.19 -33.76 27.75
N ILE A 15 -29.16 -34.82 26.94
CA ILE A 15 -28.16 -34.98 25.88
C ILE A 15 -28.29 -33.86 24.82
N GLN A 16 -29.51 -33.54 24.39
CA GLN A 16 -29.74 -32.43 23.44
C GLN A 16 -29.31 -31.08 24.02
N PHE A 17 -29.59 -30.84 25.30
CA PHE A 17 -29.12 -29.63 25.98
C PHE A 17 -27.59 -29.55 26.04
N LEU A 18 -26.92 -30.65 26.37
CA LEU A 18 -25.45 -30.72 26.40
C LEU A 18 -24.82 -30.52 25.00
N ILE A 19 -25.43 -31.06 23.94
CA ILE A 19 -24.97 -30.84 22.56
C ILE A 19 -25.11 -29.36 22.16
N CYS A 20 -26.27 -28.74 22.45
CA CYS A 20 -26.45 -27.30 22.21
C CYS A 20 -25.46 -26.45 23.00
N LEU A 21 -25.19 -26.80 24.26
CA LEU A 21 -24.22 -26.10 25.09
C LEU A 21 -22.80 -26.20 24.51
N LEU A 22 -22.39 -27.40 24.08
CA LEU A 22 -21.10 -27.61 23.41
C LEU A 22 -20.98 -26.85 22.10
N PHE A 23 -22.06 -26.78 21.31
CA PHE A 23 -22.10 -26.01 20.07
C PHE A 23 -21.98 -24.50 20.31
N ILE A 24 -22.65 -23.97 21.34
CA ILE A 24 -22.53 -22.57 21.75
C ILE A 24 -21.11 -22.27 22.25
N ILE A 25 -20.50 -23.15 23.05
CA ILE A 25 -19.12 -23.00 23.51
C ILE A 25 -18.14 -23.01 22.33
N LEU A 26 -18.38 -23.86 21.33
CA LEU A 26 -17.57 -23.90 20.11
C LEU A 26 -17.70 -22.60 19.30
N ILE A 27 -18.92 -22.08 19.12
CA ILE A 27 -19.14 -20.78 18.45
C ILE A 27 -18.45 -19.66 19.22
N LEU A 28 -18.57 -19.62 20.55
CA LEU A 28 -17.94 -18.59 21.37
C LEU A 28 -16.41 -18.69 21.36
N THR A 29 -15.83 -19.90 21.33
CA THR A 29 -14.37 -20.10 21.22
C THR A 29 -13.85 -19.73 19.83
N VAL A 30 -14.56 -20.09 18.75
CA VAL A 30 -14.22 -19.65 17.39
C VAL A 30 -14.37 -18.14 17.24
N TYR A 31 -15.46 -17.55 17.75
CA TYR A 31 -15.71 -16.11 17.69
C TYR A 31 -14.71 -15.32 18.52
N SER A 32 -14.35 -15.78 19.73
CA SER A 32 -13.32 -15.14 20.56
C SER A 32 -11.92 -15.30 19.96
N SER A 33 -11.57 -16.45 19.37
CA SER A 33 -10.31 -16.63 18.64
C SER A 33 -10.25 -15.71 17.41
N TRP A 34 -11.36 -15.58 16.68
CA TRP A 34 -11.49 -14.65 15.56
C TRP A 34 -11.38 -13.20 16.02
N LEU A 35 -12.07 -12.79 17.09
CA LEU A 35 -11.96 -11.47 17.71
C LEU A 35 -10.55 -11.17 18.21
N LEU A 36 -9.85 -12.14 18.82
CA LEU A 36 -8.47 -12.00 19.27
C LEU A 36 -7.52 -11.83 18.07
N LYS A 37 -7.72 -12.56 16.98
CA LYS A 37 -6.97 -12.36 15.73
C LYS A 37 -7.26 -11.00 15.11
N PHE A 38 -8.53 -10.56 15.09
CA PHE A 38 -8.93 -9.27 14.52
C PHE A 38 -8.45 -8.09 15.37
N THR A 39 -8.52 -8.20 16.70
CA THR A 39 -8.03 -7.18 17.63
C THR A 39 -6.51 -7.13 17.69
N ASN A 40 -5.80 -8.26 17.59
CA ASN A 40 -4.34 -8.26 17.46
C ASN A 40 -3.90 -7.73 16.09
N ALA A 41 -4.56 -8.10 14.98
CA ALA A 41 -4.27 -7.50 13.67
C ALA A 41 -4.48 -5.98 13.69
N LYS A 42 -5.56 -5.51 14.34
CA LYS A 42 -5.83 -4.08 14.53
C LYS A 42 -4.81 -3.40 15.47
N LYS A 43 -4.39 -4.04 16.57
CA LYS A 43 -3.34 -3.52 17.47
C LYS A 43 -1.97 -3.47 16.79
N ILE A 44 -1.65 -4.45 15.93
CA ILE A 44 -0.38 -4.50 15.19
C ILE A 44 -0.39 -3.45 14.06
N TYR A 45 -1.55 -3.16 13.46
CA TYR A 45 -1.69 -2.10 12.44
C TYR A 45 -1.80 -0.67 13.02
N ASP A 46 -2.44 -0.48 14.19
CA ASP A 46 -2.76 0.85 14.74
C ASP A 46 -1.80 1.32 15.84
N ASN A 47 -0.89 0.49 16.35
CA ASN A 47 -0.01 0.92 17.44
C ASN A 47 1.12 1.83 16.93
N ALA A 48 0.83 3.12 16.89
CA ALA A 48 1.87 4.12 17.15
C ALA A 48 2.51 3.76 18.51
N LEU A 49 3.73 3.23 18.45
CA LEU A 49 4.57 3.01 19.64
C LEU A 49 4.57 4.30 20.48
N SER A 50 4.45 4.15 21.80
CA SER A 50 4.45 5.33 22.68
C SER A 50 5.74 6.13 22.49
N LYS A 51 5.71 7.46 22.61
CA LYS A 51 6.89 8.32 22.43
C LYS A 51 8.08 7.90 23.31
N GLN A 52 7.81 7.31 24.47
CA GLN A 52 8.82 6.77 25.38
C GLN A 52 9.42 5.45 24.87
N THR A 53 8.58 4.51 24.41
CA THR A 53 9.04 3.25 23.79
C THR A 53 9.86 3.51 22.52
N LEU A 54 9.44 4.50 21.74
CA LEU A 54 10.17 4.99 20.59
C LEU A 54 11.55 5.52 21.02
N ASN A 55 11.63 6.42 22.00
CA ASN A 55 12.91 6.92 22.51
C ASN A 55 13.86 5.82 23.02
N ASP A 56 13.34 4.79 23.70
CA ASP A 56 14.14 3.68 24.19
C ASP A 56 14.70 2.84 23.02
N ILE A 57 13.86 2.51 22.03
CA ILE A 57 14.30 1.85 20.78
C ILE A 57 15.32 2.70 20.01
N PHE A 58 15.16 4.03 20.02
CA PHE A 58 16.03 4.96 19.29
C PHE A 58 17.38 5.22 19.97
N SER A 59 17.51 4.89 21.25
CA SER A 59 18.78 5.00 21.97
C SER A 59 19.79 3.94 21.52
N GLU A 60 19.33 2.84 20.91
CA GLU A 60 20.16 1.72 20.46
C GLU A 60 20.31 1.72 18.94
N GLN A 61 21.29 2.49 18.47
CA GLN A 61 21.76 2.50 17.08
C GLN A 61 22.21 1.08 16.69
N LEU A 62 21.94 0.64 15.45
CA LEU A 62 22.54 -0.61 14.98
C LEU A 62 24.02 -0.37 14.72
N GLY A 63 24.88 -1.24 15.25
CA GLY A 63 26.33 -1.18 15.01
C GLY A 63 26.75 -1.60 13.59
N PHE A 64 25.80 -1.78 12.68
CA PHE A 64 26.02 -2.30 11.33
C PHE A 64 24.99 -1.75 10.33
N GLY A 65 25.41 -1.57 9.08
CA GLY A 65 24.58 -1.24 7.93
C GLY A 65 25.01 -2.04 6.70
N ARG A 66 24.23 -1.97 5.61
CA ARG A 66 24.46 -2.73 4.37
C ARG A 66 24.60 -1.81 3.17
N SER A 67 25.69 -1.04 3.13
CA SER A 67 26.04 -0.20 1.97
C SER A 67 26.41 -1.00 0.72
N ASP A 68 26.83 -2.25 0.90
CA ASP A 68 27.15 -3.24 -0.14
C ASP A 68 25.91 -3.77 -0.88
N LEU A 69 24.76 -3.83 -0.21
CA LEU A 69 23.54 -4.39 -0.78
C LEU A 69 22.92 -3.43 -1.81
N ALA A 70 22.63 -3.94 -3.01
CA ALA A 70 21.96 -3.16 -4.05
C ALA A 70 20.54 -2.76 -3.62
N LYS A 71 20.15 -1.51 -3.90
CA LYS A 71 18.85 -0.94 -3.51
C LYS A 71 18.05 -0.54 -4.74
N TYR A 72 16.76 -0.87 -4.72
CA TYR A 72 15.80 -0.47 -5.73
C TYR A 72 14.65 0.30 -5.09
N ILE A 73 14.21 1.38 -5.73
CA ILE A 73 13.05 2.15 -5.25
C ILE A 73 11.82 1.71 -6.03
N HIS A 74 10.79 1.24 -5.33
CA HIS A 74 9.52 0.93 -5.96
C HIS A 74 8.73 2.20 -6.22
N LEU A 75 8.21 2.35 -7.44
CA LEU A 75 7.27 3.37 -7.84
C LEU A 75 5.96 2.68 -8.21
N ASP A 76 5.00 2.69 -7.29
CA ASP A 76 3.62 2.26 -7.55
C ASP A 76 2.87 3.40 -8.25
N LEU A 77 2.59 3.20 -9.54
CA LEU A 77 1.95 4.20 -10.39
C LEU A 77 0.42 4.13 -10.34
N LYS A 78 -0.15 3.16 -9.61
CA LYS A 78 -1.59 2.93 -9.47
C LYS A 78 -2.32 4.19 -9.00
N GLY A 79 -2.96 4.85 -9.96
CA GLY A 79 -3.84 5.99 -9.77
C GLY A 79 -3.20 7.33 -9.43
N ALA A 80 -1.88 7.45 -9.25
CA ALA A 80 -1.21 8.75 -9.13
C ALA A 80 0.16 8.76 -9.84
N PRO A 81 0.23 8.39 -11.14
CA PRO A 81 1.48 8.45 -11.89
C PRO A 81 1.95 9.91 -12.05
N PRO A 82 3.23 10.24 -11.78
CA PRO A 82 3.75 11.57 -12.04
C PRO A 82 4.00 11.78 -13.54
N LYS A 83 3.79 13.00 -14.05
CA LYS A 83 4.07 13.36 -15.45
C LYS A 83 5.52 13.05 -15.82
N ALA A 84 5.71 12.23 -16.86
CA ALA A 84 7.01 11.65 -17.17
C ALA A 84 8.09 12.72 -17.39
N ASN A 85 7.75 13.75 -18.18
CA ASN A 85 8.61 14.88 -18.53
C ASN A 85 8.88 15.88 -17.38
N LYS A 86 8.27 15.68 -16.20
CA LYS A 86 8.44 16.56 -15.02
C LYS A 86 9.14 15.87 -13.85
N PHE A 87 9.22 14.55 -13.87
CA PHE A 87 9.59 13.79 -12.68
C PHE A 87 10.87 12.97 -12.85
N TYR A 88 10.92 12.06 -13.82
CA TYR A 88 11.88 10.95 -13.80
C TYR A 88 13.34 11.37 -13.98
N ASP A 89 13.64 12.31 -14.89
CA ASP A 89 15.00 12.80 -15.10
C ASP A 89 15.59 13.39 -13.81
N SER A 90 14.87 14.32 -13.18
CA SER A 90 15.32 14.97 -11.95
C SER A 90 15.36 13.98 -10.78
N PHE A 91 14.36 13.10 -10.65
CA PHE A 91 14.33 12.08 -9.60
C PHE A 91 15.47 11.06 -9.72
N PHE A 92 15.79 10.59 -10.93
CA PHE A 92 16.90 9.66 -11.15
C PHE A 92 18.26 10.32 -10.91
N ASN A 93 18.42 11.58 -11.35
CA ASN A 93 19.58 12.39 -11.00
C ASN A 93 19.74 12.53 -9.47
N PHE A 94 18.64 12.79 -8.76
CA PHE A 94 18.63 12.85 -7.30
C PHE A 94 19.09 11.52 -6.67
N LEU A 95 18.48 10.39 -7.07
CA LEU A 95 18.80 9.07 -6.53
C LEU A 95 20.27 8.68 -6.71
N GLN A 96 20.86 9.01 -7.86
CA GLN A 96 22.29 8.75 -8.08
C GLN A 96 23.20 9.62 -7.23
N ASN A 97 22.91 10.92 -7.16
CA ASN A 97 23.75 11.86 -6.42
C ASN A 97 23.64 11.69 -4.90
N LEU A 98 22.61 10.99 -4.39
CA LEU A 98 22.59 10.54 -3.00
C LEU A 98 23.78 9.64 -2.66
N GLN A 99 24.33 8.89 -3.64
CA GLN A 99 25.42 7.93 -3.42
C GLN A 99 25.09 6.95 -2.28
N MET A 100 23.86 6.47 -2.24
CA MET A 100 23.35 5.56 -1.20
C MET A 100 23.17 4.11 -1.69
N GLY A 101 23.81 3.72 -2.80
CA GLY A 101 23.75 2.35 -3.32
C GLY A 101 22.46 2.02 -4.08
N VAL A 102 21.68 3.03 -4.45
CA VAL A 102 20.52 2.87 -5.35
C VAL A 102 21.02 2.48 -6.74
N LYS A 103 20.55 1.33 -7.24
CA LYS A 103 20.91 0.78 -8.55
C LYS A 103 19.83 0.99 -9.59
N GLY A 104 18.58 1.02 -9.14
CA GLY A 104 17.46 1.06 -10.05
C GLY A 104 16.14 1.43 -9.38
N VAL A 105 15.09 1.35 -10.18
CA VAL A 105 13.71 1.46 -9.75
C VAL A 105 12.92 0.24 -10.24
N LEU A 106 11.99 -0.20 -9.40
CA LEU A 106 10.94 -1.15 -9.77
C LEU A 106 9.69 -0.32 -10.05
N ILE A 107 9.13 -0.40 -11.24
CA ILE A 107 7.97 0.42 -11.63
C ILE A 107 6.76 -0.48 -11.87
N GLU A 108 5.75 -0.37 -11.02
CA GLU A 108 4.47 -1.05 -11.19
C GLU A 108 3.51 -0.14 -11.96
N TYR A 109 3.14 -0.57 -13.17
CA TYR A 109 2.39 0.26 -14.12
C TYR A 109 0.88 0.03 -14.08
N GLU A 110 0.45 -1.24 -14.13
CA GLU A 110 -0.97 -1.62 -14.30
C GLU A 110 -1.67 -0.85 -15.44
N ASP A 111 -2.75 -0.10 -15.14
CA ASP A 111 -3.53 0.67 -16.11
C ASP A 111 -2.85 1.96 -16.58
N THR A 112 -1.66 2.31 -16.04
CA THR A 112 -0.89 3.49 -16.48
C THR A 112 0.03 3.22 -17.68
N LEU A 113 0.14 1.97 -18.12
CA LEU A 113 0.91 1.59 -19.30
C LEU A 113 0.13 1.89 -20.60
N PRO A 114 0.74 2.43 -21.68
CA PRO A 114 0.08 2.66 -22.97
C PRO A 114 -0.15 1.37 -23.77
N LEU A 115 -1.08 0.55 -23.30
CA LEU A 115 -1.48 -0.66 -24.01
C LEU A 115 -2.17 -0.29 -25.33
N HIS A 116 -2.02 -1.15 -26.32
CA HIS A 116 -2.60 -0.95 -27.65
C HIS A 116 -3.27 -2.23 -28.17
N GLY A 117 -3.92 -2.11 -29.33
CA GLY A 117 -4.63 -3.21 -29.95
C GLY A 117 -5.81 -3.69 -29.08
N ASN A 118 -5.86 -4.99 -28.80
CA ASN A 118 -6.94 -5.59 -28.02
C ASN A 118 -6.96 -5.14 -26.55
N LEU A 119 -5.83 -4.67 -26.04
CA LEU A 119 -5.67 -4.25 -24.65
C LEU A 119 -5.84 -2.72 -24.46
N ALA A 120 -6.08 -1.96 -25.54
CA ALA A 120 -6.13 -0.49 -25.48
C ALA A 120 -7.16 0.07 -24.47
N ASN A 121 -8.30 -0.60 -24.30
CA ASN A 121 -9.35 -0.16 -23.37
C ASN A 121 -9.06 -0.48 -21.90
N ILE A 122 -7.94 -1.14 -21.59
CA ILE A 122 -7.49 -1.38 -20.22
C ILE A 122 -6.79 -0.14 -19.67
N SER A 123 -6.00 0.54 -20.51
CA SER A 123 -5.25 1.73 -20.12
C SER A 123 -6.18 2.84 -19.66
N HIS A 124 -5.81 3.47 -18.55
CA HIS A 124 -6.47 4.67 -18.06
C HIS A 124 -6.37 5.79 -19.11
N HIS A 125 -7.36 6.68 -19.18
CA HIS A 125 -7.35 7.78 -20.16
C HIS A 125 -6.18 8.75 -19.99
N ALA A 126 -5.65 8.85 -18.76
CA ALA A 126 -4.45 9.61 -18.42
C ALA A 126 -3.19 8.73 -18.28
N ALA A 127 -3.21 7.49 -18.81
CA ALA A 127 -2.03 6.63 -18.87
C ALA A 127 -0.89 7.31 -19.65
N TYR A 128 0.34 6.87 -19.39
CA TYR A 128 1.50 7.35 -20.15
C TYR A 128 1.31 7.08 -21.63
N THR A 129 1.92 7.92 -22.47
CA THR A 129 2.09 7.63 -23.89
C THR A 129 3.36 6.80 -24.12
N LYS A 130 3.49 6.19 -25.31
CA LYS A 130 4.76 5.50 -25.68
C LYS A 130 5.97 6.44 -25.62
N SER A 131 5.77 7.74 -25.90
CA SER A 131 6.81 8.76 -25.77
C SER A 131 7.19 9.00 -24.31
N ASP A 132 6.22 8.99 -23.39
CA ASP A 132 6.48 9.12 -21.96
C ASP A 132 7.31 7.94 -21.45
N ILE A 133 6.97 6.71 -21.84
CA ILE A 133 7.76 5.54 -21.46
C ILE A 133 9.19 5.63 -22.02
N ALA A 134 9.35 6.08 -23.28
CA ALA A 134 10.67 6.31 -23.86
C ALA A 134 11.49 7.36 -23.09
N LEU A 135 10.85 8.44 -22.61
CA LEU A 135 11.51 9.44 -21.76
C LEU A 135 11.98 8.83 -20.43
N ILE A 136 11.16 7.96 -19.82
CA ILE A 136 11.55 7.25 -18.58
C ILE A 136 12.76 6.35 -18.85
N GLN A 137 12.74 5.57 -19.93
CA GLN A 137 13.86 4.71 -20.32
C GLN A 137 15.15 5.49 -20.59
N GLU A 138 15.07 6.62 -21.30
CA GLU A 138 16.24 7.46 -21.59
C GLU A 138 16.78 8.12 -20.32
N ALA A 139 15.91 8.60 -19.42
CA ALA A 139 16.33 9.10 -18.11
C ALA A 139 17.07 8.02 -17.31
N GLY A 140 16.54 6.78 -17.29
CA GLY A 140 17.19 5.65 -16.63
C GLY A 140 18.59 5.39 -17.19
N LYS A 141 18.73 5.36 -18.51
CA LYS A 141 20.02 5.19 -19.19
C LYS A 141 21.00 6.33 -18.88
N MET A 142 20.55 7.58 -18.97
CA MET A 142 21.36 8.78 -18.72
C MET A 142 21.96 8.77 -17.32
N HIS A 143 21.13 8.42 -16.33
CA HIS A 143 21.52 8.39 -14.92
C HIS A 143 21.97 7.00 -14.45
N ARG A 144 22.15 6.01 -15.33
CA ARG A 144 22.56 4.64 -14.94
C ARG A 144 21.67 4.03 -13.85
N ILE A 145 20.37 4.29 -13.93
CA ILE A 145 19.32 3.73 -13.08
C ILE A 145 18.66 2.60 -13.88
N ASP A 146 18.77 1.37 -13.37
CA ASP A 146 18.08 0.22 -13.95
C ASP A 146 16.57 0.38 -13.77
N ILE A 147 15.78 0.13 -14.81
CA ILE A 147 14.31 0.17 -14.74
C ILE A 147 13.77 -1.24 -14.88
N ILE A 148 13.21 -1.77 -13.80
CA ILE A 148 12.57 -3.08 -13.77
C ILE A 148 11.06 -2.85 -13.88
N PRO A 149 10.39 -3.27 -14.97
CA PRO A 149 8.93 -3.23 -15.03
C PRO A 149 8.33 -4.28 -14.10
N LEU A 150 7.30 -3.90 -13.36
CA LEU A 150 6.39 -4.78 -12.66
C LEU A 150 5.02 -4.74 -13.34
N ILE A 151 4.51 -5.92 -13.70
CA ILE A 151 3.13 -6.09 -14.17
C ILE A 151 2.52 -7.31 -13.50
N GLN A 152 1.30 -7.17 -13.00
CA GLN A 152 0.58 -8.25 -12.35
C GLN A 152 0.12 -9.29 -13.39
N THR A 153 0.38 -10.57 -13.14
CA THR A 153 -0.03 -11.66 -14.06
C THR A 153 -0.99 -12.68 -13.44
N PHE A 154 -1.32 -12.56 -12.15
CA PHE A 154 -2.16 -13.55 -11.47
C PHE A 154 -3.19 -12.95 -10.50
N GLY A 155 -2.74 -12.38 -9.39
CA GLY A 155 -3.54 -11.57 -8.46
C GLY A 155 -3.48 -10.09 -8.83
N HIS A 156 -4.15 -9.23 -8.07
CA HIS A 156 -4.17 -7.77 -8.28
C HIS A 156 -4.48 -7.34 -9.72
N LEU A 157 -5.41 -8.06 -10.36
CA LEU A 157 -5.81 -7.81 -11.75
C LEU A 157 -7.14 -7.03 -11.85
N GLU A 158 -7.54 -6.32 -10.80
CA GLU A 158 -8.78 -5.54 -10.77
C GLU A 158 -8.86 -4.53 -11.90
N TRP A 159 -7.74 -3.91 -12.31
CA TRP A 159 -7.72 -2.98 -13.44
C TRP A 159 -8.16 -3.61 -14.76
N ILE A 160 -7.82 -4.88 -15.00
CA ILE A 160 -8.25 -5.61 -16.20
C ILE A 160 -9.64 -6.18 -15.97
N LEU A 161 -9.78 -6.97 -14.91
CA LEU A 161 -10.92 -7.86 -14.71
C LEU A 161 -12.18 -7.12 -14.28
N LYS A 162 -12.11 -5.85 -13.85
CA LYS A 162 -13.31 -5.01 -13.60
C LYS A 162 -14.10 -4.71 -14.87
N LEU A 163 -13.44 -4.72 -16.03
CA LEU A 163 -14.07 -4.39 -17.31
C LEU A 163 -14.91 -5.55 -17.83
N GLU A 164 -16.08 -5.24 -18.39
CA GLU A 164 -17.04 -6.25 -18.86
C GLU A 164 -16.42 -7.23 -19.87
N ARG A 165 -15.54 -6.73 -20.76
CA ARG A 165 -14.82 -7.54 -21.76
C ARG A 165 -13.99 -8.67 -21.14
N PHE A 166 -13.43 -8.46 -19.94
CA PHE A 166 -12.51 -9.41 -19.30
C PHE A 166 -13.14 -10.19 -18.14
N LYS A 167 -14.44 -9.98 -17.88
CA LYS A 167 -15.17 -10.61 -16.79
C LYS A 167 -15.15 -12.14 -16.82
N SER A 168 -15.18 -12.75 -18.01
CA SER A 168 -15.14 -14.21 -18.18
C SER A 168 -13.81 -14.83 -17.78
N TYR A 169 -12.73 -14.03 -17.67
CA TYR A 169 -11.41 -14.51 -17.29
C TYR A 169 -11.21 -14.61 -15.78
N ARG A 170 -12.16 -14.19 -14.95
CA ARG A 170 -12.02 -14.22 -13.49
C ARG A 170 -12.03 -15.66 -12.97
N ASP A 171 -11.17 -15.95 -12.00
CA ASP A 171 -11.22 -17.23 -11.27
C ASP A 171 -12.46 -17.32 -10.37
N ASP A 172 -12.76 -16.22 -9.67
CA ASP A 172 -14.03 -16.01 -8.98
C ASP A 172 -14.90 -15.05 -9.79
N LEU A 173 -16.00 -15.52 -10.38
CA LEU A 173 -16.88 -14.66 -11.19
C LEU A 173 -17.40 -13.43 -10.44
N SER A 174 -17.48 -13.50 -9.10
CA SER A 174 -17.94 -12.40 -8.25
C SER A 174 -16.87 -11.36 -7.93
N LEU A 175 -15.58 -11.69 -8.09
CA LEU A 175 -14.45 -10.84 -7.68
C LEU A 175 -13.46 -10.62 -8.84
N PRO A 176 -13.15 -9.37 -9.21
CA PRO A 176 -12.22 -9.08 -10.30
C PRO A 176 -10.74 -9.14 -9.89
N THR A 177 -10.35 -9.96 -8.92
CA THR A 177 -9.00 -9.88 -8.31
C THR A 177 -8.00 -10.85 -8.95
N VAL A 178 -8.45 -12.08 -9.25
CA VAL A 178 -7.59 -13.18 -9.73
C VAL A 178 -8.04 -13.64 -11.11
N ILE A 179 -7.09 -13.75 -12.03
CA ILE A 179 -7.34 -14.33 -13.36
C ILE A 179 -7.34 -15.87 -13.29
N SER A 180 -8.29 -16.49 -13.96
CA SER A 180 -8.46 -17.94 -13.98
C SER A 180 -7.33 -18.60 -14.76
N PRO A 181 -6.57 -19.51 -14.14
CA PRO A 181 -5.52 -20.23 -14.83
C PRO A 181 -6.04 -21.46 -15.59
N CYS A 182 -7.36 -21.74 -15.51
CA CYS A 182 -8.04 -22.85 -16.18
C CYS A 182 -8.42 -22.52 -17.63
N ILE A 183 -8.36 -21.25 -18.03
CA ILE A 183 -8.75 -20.77 -19.34
C ILE A 183 -7.49 -20.63 -20.20
N ASN A 184 -7.49 -21.19 -21.42
CA ASN A 184 -6.31 -21.11 -22.28
C ASN A 184 -6.10 -19.69 -22.82
N GLU A 185 -7.20 -18.99 -23.11
CA GLU A 185 -7.22 -17.61 -23.58
C GLU A 185 -6.62 -16.63 -22.56
N THR A 186 -6.61 -16.97 -21.26
CA THR A 186 -5.89 -16.20 -20.22
C THR A 186 -4.44 -15.97 -20.64
N TYR A 187 -3.80 -17.00 -21.17
CA TYR A 187 -2.38 -16.94 -21.52
C TYR A 187 -2.13 -16.19 -22.82
N ILE A 188 -3.11 -16.10 -23.71
CA ILE A 188 -3.05 -15.22 -24.89
C ILE A 188 -3.09 -13.75 -24.46
N LEU A 189 -3.98 -13.42 -23.51
CA LEU A 189 -4.08 -12.08 -22.93
C LEU A 189 -2.78 -11.70 -22.19
N LEU A 190 -2.26 -12.61 -21.36
CA LEU A 190 -1.02 -12.37 -20.60
C LEU A 190 0.22 -12.32 -21.51
N GLU A 191 0.26 -13.09 -22.60
CA GLU A 191 1.32 -12.99 -23.61
C GLU A 191 1.33 -11.62 -24.30
N ASP A 192 0.18 -11.10 -24.73
CA ASP A 192 0.08 -9.75 -25.32
C ASP A 192 0.51 -8.67 -24.30
N LEU A 193 0.05 -8.79 -23.04
CA LEU A 193 0.43 -7.86 -21.98
C LEU A 193 1.95 -7.86 -21.70
N LEU A 194 2.56 -9.05 -21.58
CA LEU A 194 3.99 -9.19 -21.30
C LEU A 194 4.84 -8.76 -22.51
N GLN A 195 4.42 -9.07 -23.73
CA GLN A 195 5.09 -8.63 -24.95
C GLN A 195 5.15 -7.10 -25.01
N GLN A 196 4.00 -6.42 -24.85
CA GLN A 196 3.95 -4.96 -24.86
C GLN A 196 4.80 -4.35 -23.73
N THR A 197 4.75 -4.93 -22.53
CA THR A 197 5.55 -4.47 -21.38
C THR A 197 7.05 -4.57 -21.67
N LEU A 198 7.52 -5.71 -22.17
CA LEU A 198 8.93 -5.95 -22.48
C LEU A 198 9.42 -5.11 -23.68
N ASP A 199 8.60 -4.91 -24.71
CA ASP A 199 8.93 -4.06 -25.86
C ASP A 199 9.16 -2.60 -25.44
N MET A 200 8.40 -2.12 -24.45
CA MET A 200 8.56 -0.79 -23.87
C MET A 200 9.74 -0.68 -22.89
N HIS A 201 10.35 -1.81 -22.48
CA HIS A 201 11.49 -1.89 -21.58
C HIS A 201 12.66 -2.67 -22.22
N PRO A 202 13.20 -2.19 -23.36
CA PRO A 202 14.17 -2.94 -24.15
C PRO A 202 15.52 -3.14 -23.42
N ASN A 203 15.88 -2.24 -22.50
CA ASN A 203 17.14 -2.31 -21.75
C ASN A 203 17.04 -3.14 -20.46
N SER A 204 15.85 -3.61 -20.11
CA SER A 204 15.63 -4.33 -18.86
C SER A 204 15.85 -5.82 -19.03
N ASN A 205 16.79 -6.38 -18.27
CA ASN A 205 17.06 -7.82 -18.22
C ASN A 205 16.26 -8.52 -17.10
N ILE A 206 15.41 -7.78 -16.39
CA ILE A 206 14.63 -8.28 -15.27
C ILE A 206 13.18 -7.82 -15.43
N ILE A 207 12.21 -8.68 -15.15
CA ILE A 207 10.79 -8.32 -15.03
C ILE A 207 10.25 -8.85 -13.72
N HIS A 208 9.36 -8.10 -13.07
CA HIS A 208 8.60 -8.58 -11.93
C HIS A 208 7.16 -8.91 -12.38
N ILE A 209 6.72 -10.15 -12.19
CA ILE A 209 5.40 -10.62 -12.68
C ILE A 209 4.31 -10.63 -11.60
N GLY A 210 4.64 -10.18 -10.39
CA GLY A 210 3.71 -10.09 -9.27
C GLY A 210 3.51 -11.45 -8.61
N CYS A 211 2.28 -11.98 -8.72
CA CYS A 211 1.82 -13.26 -8.14
C CYS A 211 1.58 -13.24 -6.62
N ASP A 212 1.45 -12.07 -6.01
CA ASP A 212 1.08 -11.89 -4.60
C ASP A 212 -0.41 -12.11 -4.33
N GLU A 213 -0.73 -12.45 -3.07
CA GLU A 213 -2.07 -12.46 -2.47
C GLU A 213 -3.14 -13.27 -3.25
N VAL A 214 -2.72 -14.24 -4.07
CA VAL A 214 -3.61 -15.07 -4.89
C VAL A 214 -4.43 -16.04 -4.02
N SER A 215 -5.76 -15.93 -4.11
CA SER A 215 -6.70 -16.88 -3.50
C SER A 215 -7.61 -17.54 -4.55
N LEU A 216 -7.18 -18.68 -5.08
CA LEU A 216 -7.98 -19.47 -6.04
C LEU A 216 -9.25 -20.03 -5.40
N LYS A 217 -10.38 -19.84 -6.08
CA LYS A 217 -11.71 -20.36 -5.78
C LYS A 217 -12.19 -21.39 -6.80
N TYR A 218 -11.68 -21.36 -8.03
CA TYR A 218 -12.13 -22.22 -9.12
C TYR A 218 -13.65 -22.15 -9.36
N SER A 219 -14.27 -20.98 -9.18
CA SER A 219 -15.72 -20.85 -9.42
C SER A 219 -16.05 -20.61 -10.89
N ASN A 220 -15.04 -20.33 -11.71
CA ASN A 220 -15.18 -20.25 -13.16
C ASN A 220 -15.57 -21.61 -13.76
N PRO A 221 -16.61 -21.69 -14.61
CA PRO A 221 -17.03 -22.95 -15.25
C PRO A 221 -15.95 -23.64 -16.09
N ALA A 222 -14.95 -22.90 -16.57
CA ALA A 222 -13.82 -23.49 -17.31
C ALA A 222 -12.88 -24.31 -16.40
N CYS A 223 -12.90 -24.06 -15.09
CA CYS A 223 -12.24 -24.90 -14.11
C CYS A 223 -13.09 -26.15 -13.87
N ASN A 224 -13.00 -27.13 -14.77
CA ASN A 224 -13.53 -28.46 -14.52
C ASN A 224 -12.93 -28.99 -13.19
N GLU A 225 -13.70 -29.74 -12.39
CA GLU A 225 -13.29 -30.31 -11.08
C GLU A 225 -12.11 -31.31 -11.15
N ALA A 226 -11.40 -31.39 -12.28
CA ALA A 226 -10.34 -32.34 -12.54
C ALA A 226 -9.03 -32.01 -11.78
N SER A 227 -8.90 -32.58 -10.58
CA SER A 227 -7.70 -33.15 -9.93
C SER A 227 -6.42 -32.34 -9.64
N THR A 228 -6.24 -31.11 -10.12
CA THR A 228 -5.02 -30.33 -9.80
C THR A 228 -5.19 -29.55 -8.50
N SER A 229 -4.26 -29.74 -7.56
CA SER A 229 -4.29 -28.99 -6.29
C SER A 229 -4.03 -27.49 -6.51
N ILE A 230 -4.55 -26.62 -5.62
CA ILE A 230 -4.29 -25.15 -5.66
C ILE A 230 -2.80 -24.85 -5.76
N SER A 231 -1.95 -25.55 -4.99
CA SER A 231 -0.50 -25.35 -5.00
C SER A 231 0.15 -25.77 -6.32
N GLU A 232 -0.29 -26.87 -6.93
CA GLU A 232 0.19 -27.28 -8.25
C GLU A 232 -0.25 -26.29 -9.32
N GLN A 233 -1.48 -25.80 -9.27
CA GLN A 233 -1.98 -24.82 -10.23
C GLN A 233 -1.24 -23.49 -10.11
N TYR A 234 -0.91 -23.05 -8.90
CA TYR A 234 -0.12 -21.84 -8.68
C TYR A 234 1.27 -21.97 -9.32
N VAL A 235 1.96 -23.10 -9.09
CA VAL A 235 3.26 -23.38 -9.72
C VAL A 235 3.15 -23.50 -11.24
N ASN A 236 2.12 -24.19 -11.74
CA ASN A 236 1.88 -24.33 -13.18
C ASN A 236 1.60 -22.99 -13.85
N HIS A 237 0.85 -22.09 -13.20
CA HIS A 237 0.63 -20.74 -13.68
C HIS A 237 1.97 -20.00 -13.83
N ILE A 238 2.80 -19.95 -12.78
CA ILE A 238 4.11 -19.31 -12.84
C ILE A 238 4.96 -19.88 -13.98
N ARG A 239 5.00 -21.20 -14.14
CA ARG A 239 5.76 -21.84 -15.23
C ARG A 239 5.30 -21.39 -16.61
N ARG A 240 3.98 -21.31 -16.84
CA ARG A 240 3.45 -20.83 -18.13
C ARG A 240 3.81 -19.37 -18.39
N ILE A 241 3.83 -18.52 -17.36
CA ILE A 241 4.29 -17.14 -17.47
C ILE A 241 5.80 -17.08 -17.76
N VAL A 242 6.61 -17.92 -17.10
CA VAL A 242 8.04 -18.05 -17.39
C VAL A 242 8.26 -18.44 -18.85
N ASP A 243 7.54 -19.46 -19.35
CA ASP A 243 7.64 -19.90 -20.75
C ASP A 243 7.30 -18.76 -21.73
N ILE A 244 6.27 -17.96 -21.42
CA ILE A 244 5.91 -16.77 -22.21
C ILE A 244 7.03 -15.73 -22.18
N VAL A 245 7.53 -15.37 -20.99
CA VAL A 245 8.59 -14.37 -20.85
C VAL A 245 9.85 -14.82 -21.59
N HIS A 246 10.27 -16.08 -21.46
CA HIS A 246 11.46 -16.62 -22.12
C HIS A 246 11.29 -16.83 -23.61
N LYS A 247 10.05 -17.05 -24.11
CA LYS A 247 9.76 -16.97 -25.55
C LYS A 247 10.00 -15.57 -26.11
N ILE A 248 9.66 -14.53 -25.35
CA ILE A 248 9.83 -13.12 -25.75
C ILE A 248 11.29 -12.67 -25.55
N ARG A 249 11.89 -13.01 -24.41
CA ARG A 249 13.24 -12.62 -23.98
C ARG A 249 13.91 -13.77 -23.20
N PRO A 250 14.66 -14.65 -23.88
CA PRO A 250 15.21 -15.88 -23.27
C PRO A 250 16.05 -15.69 -22.01
N GLU A 251 16.85 -14.62 -21.95
CA GLU A 251 17.77 -14.34 -20.83
C GLU A 251 17.13 -13.47 -19.72
N CYS A 252 15.81 -13.23 -19.78
CA CYS A 252 15.16 -12.37 -18.79
C CYS A 252 15.05 -13.07 -17.44
N ARG A 253 15.52 -12.40 -16.39
CA ARG A 253 15.33 -12.82 -15.00
C ARG A 253 13.92 -12.41 -14.54
N ILE A 254 13.27 -13.28 -13.77
CA ILE A 254 11.87 -13.10 -13.40
C ILE A 254 11.76 -13.02 -11.88
N LEU A 255 11.28 -11.89 -11.38
CA LEU A 255 10.97 -11.68 -9.97
C LEU A 255 9.51 -12.00 -9.68
N ILE A 256 9.24 -12.58 -8.51
CA ILE A 256 7.88 -12.82 -7.99
C ILE A 256 7.81 -12.42 -6.53
N TRP A 257 6.65 -11.95 -6.08
CA TRP A 257 6.38 -11.86 -4.65
C TRP A 257 6.25 -13.27 -4.06
N ASP A 258 6.84 -13.47 -2.88
CA ASP A 258 7.03 -14.84 -2.33
C ASP A 258 5.95 -15.29 -1.35
N ASP A 259 5.00 -14.43 -0.98
CA ASP A 259 4.13 -14.62 0.17
C ASP A 259 3.34 -15.92 0.12
N ILE A 260 2.82 -16.27 -1.07
CA ILE A 260 2.14 -17.55 -1.30
C ILE A 260 3.11 -18.73 -1.16
N LEU A 261 4.34 -18.63 -1.67
CA LEU A 261 5.35 -19.69 -1.60
C LEU A 261 5.89 -19.95 -0.19
N ARG A 262 5.69 -19.02 0.75
CA ARG A 262 6.08 -19.20 2.16
C ARG A 262 5.14 -20.12 2.94
N ALA A 263 3.94 -20.41 2.42
CA ALA A 263 3.00 -21.29 3.11
C ALA A 263 3.51 -22.75 3.18
N ASP A 264 3.17 -23.45 4.27
CA ASP A 264 3.67 -24.81 4.58
C ASP A 264 3.49 -25.81 3.43
N GLN A 265 2.38 -25.69 2.69
CA GLN A 265 2.05 -26.53 1.54
C GLN A 265 3.07 -26.44 0.39
N PHE A 266 3.80 -25.33 0.26
CA PHE A 266 4.87 -25.15 -0.71
C PHE A 266 6.21 -25.50 -0.12
N VAL A 267 6.52 -24.95 1.06
CA VAL A 267 7.84 -25.13 1.69
C VAL A 267 8.12 -26.59 2.07
N SER A 268 7.07 -27.35 2.45
CA SER A 268 7.18 -28.78 2.74
C SER A 268 7.20 -29.64 1.48
N ASN A 269 6.80 -29.10 0.32
CA ASN A 269 6.68 -29.82 -0.93
C ASN A 269 7.83 -29.46 -1.89
N LYS A 270 9.00 -30.07 -1.65
CA LYS A 270 10.21 -29.88 -2.46
C LYS A 270 9.99 -30.16 -3.95
N ARG A 271 9.06 -31.04 -4.32
CA ARG A 271 8.73 -31.33 -5.72
C ARG A 271 8.17 -30.10 -6.42
N LEU A 272 7.32 -29.33 -5.75
CA LEU A 272 6.77 -28.08 -6.30
C LEU A 272 7.86 -27.02 -6.46
N LEU A 273 8.64 -26.76 -5.41
CA LEU A 273 9.72 -25.77 -5.47
C LEU A 273 10.80 -26.12 -6.50
N ASN A 274 11.11 -27.40 -6.68
CA ASN A 274 12.07 -27.84 -7.70
C ASN A 274 11.63 -27.50 -9.13
N GLN A 275 10.32 -27.32 -9.38
CA GLN A 275 9.82 -26.91 -10.68
C GLN A 275 10.04 -25.42 -10.97
N LEU A 276 10.29 -24.61 -9.93
CA LEU A 276 10.59 -23.18 -10.05
C LEU A 276 12.10 -22.89 -9.93
N LYS A 277 12.90 -23.92 -9.62
CA LYS A 277 14.34 -23.80 -9.42
C LYS A 277 15.02 -23.25 -10.67
N GLY A 278 15.71 -22.12 -10.51
CA GLY A 278 16.43 -21.43 -11.59
C GLY A 278 15.52 -20.71 -12.61
N LEU A 279 14.20 -20.68 -12.39
CA LEU A 279 13.25 -20.00 -13.28
C LEU A 279 12.84 -18.62 -12.76
N VAL A 280 12.75 -18.46 -11.44
CA VAL A 280 12.28 -17.24 -10.78
C VAL A 280 13.15 -16.90 -9.57
N GLU A 281 13.11 -15.63 -9.16
CA GLU A 281 13.78 -15.10 -7.98
C GLU A 281 12.72 -14.54 -7.03
N PRO A 282 12.53 -15.13 -5.82
CA PRO A 282 11.51 -14.68 -4.89
C PRO A 282 11.90 -13.36 -4.22
N VAL A 283 10.91 -12.48 -4.05
CA VAL A 283 11.00 -11.20 -3.34
C VAL A 283 10.18 -11.30 -2.05
N SER A 284 10.87 -11.34 -0.91
CA SER A 284 10.24 -11.46 0.40
C SER A 284 9.85 -10.11 0.97
N TRP A 285 8.55 -9.84 1.10
CA TRP A 285 8.03 -8.57 1.62
C TRP A 285 7.45 -8.69 3.05
N ASN A 286 7.62 -7.62 3.83
CA ASN A 286 7.05 -7.41 5.17
C ASN A 286 7.18 -5.93 5.57
N TYR A 287 6.08 -5.30 6.00
CA TYR A 287 6.02 -3.86 6.28
C TYR A 287 5.84 -3.50 7.76
N PHE A 288 5.88 -4.49 8.65
CA PHE A 288 5.77 -4.26 10.10
C PHE A 288 7.08 -3.76 10.69
N THR A 289 7.00 -3.00 11.79
CA THR A 289 8.16 -2.52 12.55
C THR A 289 8.80 -3.60 13.41
N GLU A 290 8.11 -4.73 13.59
CA GLU A 290 8.57 -5.92 14.29
C GLU A 290 8.04 -7.15 13.54
N PHE A 291 8.91 -8.07 13.15
CA PHE A 291 8.44 -9.31 12.54
C PHE A 291 8.03 -10.30 13.62
N ASP A 292 6.86 -10.92 13.43
CA ASP A 292 6.38 -11.95 14.34
C ASP A 292 7.21 -13.25 14.23
N ASN A 293 7.00 -14.16 15.18
CA ASN A 293 7.72 -15.42 15.22
C ASN A 293 7.41 -16.34 14.02
N ASN A 294 6.22 -16.27 13.44
CA ASN A 294 5.87 -17.09 12.28
C ASN A 294 6.69 -16.65 11.07
N TYR A 295 6.86 -15.34 10.90
CA TYR A 295 7.74 -14.79 9.90
C TYR A 295 9.20 -15.11 10.23
N LYS A 296 9.73 -14.68 11.40
CA LYS A 296 11.15 -14.83 11.77
C LYS A 296 11.67 -16.28 11.69
N PHE A 297 10.84 -17.25 12.06
CA PHE A 297 11.21 -18.66 12.13
C PHE A 297 10.55 -19.51 11.03
N SER A 298 10.04 -18.88 9.96
CA SER A 298 9.50 -19.60 8.81
C SER A 298 10.51 -20.61 8.26
N SER A 299 10.01 -21.78 7.89
CA SER A 299 10.81 -22.82 7.23
C SER A 299 11.30 -22.37 5.83
N ALA A 300 10.70 -21.32 5.26
CA ALA A 300 11.09 -20.72 3.99
C ALA A 300 12.54 -20.27 3.99
N TRP A 301 13.04 -19.65 5.07
CA TRP A 301 14.40 -19.09 5.14
C TRP A 301 15.51 -20.15 5.09
N LYS A 302 15.19 -21.39 5.46
CA LYS A 302 16.10 -22.54 5.33
C LYS A 302 15.91 -23.30 4.02
N THR A 303 14.81 -23.06 3.31
CA THR A 303 14.39 -23.83 2.14
C THR A 303 14.71 -23.07 0.86
N PHE A 304 14.37 -21.79 0.77
CA PHE A 304 14.56 -20.96 -0.42
C PHE A 304 16.01 -20.95 -0.94
N PRO A 305 17.06 -20.81 -0.10
CA PRO A 305 18.45 -20.83 -0.58
C PRO A 305 18.87 -22.15 -1.26
N LYS A 306 18.11 -23.24 -1.07
CA LYS A 306 18.37 -24.54 -1.73
C LYS A 306 17.80 -24.63 -3.15
N PHE A 307 16.87 -23.75 -3.49
CA PHE A 307 16.13 -23.76 -4.76
C PHE A 307 16.35 -22.50 -5.58
N PHE A 308 16.59 -21.36 -4.93
CA PHE A 308 16.77 -20.08 -5.58
C PHE A 308 18.18 -19.56 -5.32
N THR A 309 18.94 -19.35 -6.38
CA THR A 309 20.30 -18.79 -6.31
C THR A 309 20.29 -17.33 -5.90
N ASN A 310 19.27 -16.59 -6.34
CA ASN A 310 19.07 -15.19 -6.04
C ASN A 310 17.73 -15.03 -5.32
N THR A 311 17.75 -14.34 -4.19
CA THR A 311 16.57 -13.93 -3.45
C THR A 311 16.65 -12.43 -3.18
N TRP A 312 15.49 -11.79 -3.09
CA TRP A 312 15.35 -10.37 -2.84
C TRP A 312 14.48 -10.17 -1.59
N ILE A 313 14.58 -8.99 -1.00
CA ILE A 313 13.68 -8.58 0.07
C ILE A 313 13.01 -7.27 -0.29
N ALA A 314 11.87 -6.99 0.35
CA ALA A 314 11.14 -5.76 0.16
C ALA A 314 10.70 -5.16 1.51
N SER A 315 11.34 -4.04 1.86
CA SER A 315 10.91 -3.14 2.93
C SER A 315 9.97 -2.08 2.36
N ALA A 316 9.45 -1.16 3.18
CA ALA A 316 8.62 -0.05 2.71
C ALA A 316 9.18 1.32 3.12
N PHE A 317 9.03 2.32 2.24
CA PHE A 317 9.24 3.73 2.56
C PHE A 317 7.96 4.58 2.44
N LYS A 318 6.90 4.03 1.84
CA LYS A 318 5.62 4.71 1.63
C LYS A 318 4.48 3.69 1.48
N GLY A 319 3.27 4.05 1.94
CA GLY A 319 2.08 3.22 1.82
C GLY A 319 2.16 1.93 2.66
N GLY A 320 1.25 0.99 2.43
CA GLY A 320 1.24 -0.31 3.16
C GLY A 320 0.94 -0.23 4.66
N LEU A 321 0.55 0.95 5.18
CA LEU A 321 0.19 1.16 6.59
C LEU A 321 -1.28 1.58 6.76
N HIS A 322 -1.68 2.67 6.11
CA HIS A 322 -3.06 3.17 6.19
C HIS A 322 -3.68 3.22 4.79
N ARG A 323 -4.91 2.71 4.68
CA ARG A 323 -5.69 2.73 3.43
C ARG A 323 -6.08 4.12 2.96
N PHE A 324 -5.94 5.11 3.86
CA PHE A 324 -6.30 6.49 3.62
C PHE A 324 -5.34 7.37 4.41
N SER A 325 -4.43 8.07 3.72
CA SER A 325 -3.41 8.89 4.35
C SER A 325 -2.92 10.00 3.43
N MET A 326 -2.91 11.22 3.96
CA MET A 326 -2.36 12.38 3.29
C MET A 326 -0.85 12.54 3.51
N LYS A 327 -0.31 11.90 4.55
CA LYS A 327 1.08 12.07 5.00
C LYS A 327 1.70 10.73 5.37
N THR A 328 2.85 10.44 4.78
CA THR A 328 3.66 9.28 5.09
C THR A 328 4.13 9.30 6.55
N ASN A 329 4.04 8.14 7.22
CA ASN A 329 4.58 7.94 8.57
C ASN A 329 6.06 7.56 8.50
N THR A 330 6.94 8.57 8.48
CA THR A 330 8.40 8.39 8.41
C THR A 330 8.93 7.46 9.50
N SER A 331 8.51 7.66 10.76
CA SER A 331 8.92 6.84 11.90
C SER A 331 8.69 5.34 11.66
N HIS A 332 7.48 4.99 11.20
CA HIS A 332 7.10 3.60 10.93
C HIS A 332 8.01 2.96 9.88
N HIS A 333 8.21 3.64 8.76
CA HIS A 333 9.00 3.10 7.66
C HIS A 333 10.47 2.96 8.02
N VAL A 334 11.08 3.95 8.70
CA VAL A 334 12.46 3.82 9.15
C VAL A 334 12.63 2.63 10.11
N LEU A 335 11.66 2.42 11.01
CA LEU A 335 11.64 1.25 11.90
C LEU A 335 11.45 -0.08 11.15
N ASN A 336 10.62 -0.13 10.11
CA ASN A 336 10.52 -1.31 9.25
C ASN A 336 11.85 -1.63 8.55
N ASN A 337 12.56 -0.61 8.05
CA ASN A 337 13.87 -0.78 7.43
C ASN A 337 14.94 -1.24 8.44
N ARG A 338 14.87 -0.75 9.69
CA ARG A 338 15.70 -1.23 10.82
C ARG A 338 15.43 -2.70 11.14
N GLU A 339 14.17 -3.12 11.19
CA GLU A 339 13.79 -4.51 11.46
C GLU A 339 14.26 -5.44 10.36
N TRP A 340 14.12 -5.04 9.09
CA TRP A 340 14.69 -5.77 7.96
C TRP A 340 16.21 -5.93 8.08
N LEU A 341 16.93 -4.85 8.35
CA LEU A 341 18.38 -4.88 8.53
C LEU A 341 18.78 -5.83 9.67
N SER A 342 18.05 -5.80 10.78
CA SER A 342 18.27 -6.70 11.93
C SER A 342 17.97 -8.16 11.58
N PHE A 343 16.92 -8.40 10.80
CA PHE A 343 16.52 -9.74 10.36
C PHE A 343 17.53 -10.37 9.39
N ILE A 344 18.06 -9.60 8.43
CA ILE A 344 19.07 -10.08 7.47
C ILE A 344 20.35 -10.53 8.18
N GLU A 345 20.75 -9.81 9.23
CA GLU A 345 21.96 -10.12 10.00
C GLU A 345 21.73 -11.16 11.12
N SER A 346 20.49 -11.62 11.29
CA SER A 346 20.17 -12.68 12.24
C SER A 346 20.63 -14.07 11.74
N SER A 347 20.76 -15.02 12.65
CA SER A 347 21.15 -16.39 12.32
C SER A 347 20.06 -17.20 11.59
N THR A 348 18.83 -16.69 11.51
CA THR A 348 17.72 -17.38 10.85
C THR A 348 17.68 -17.14 9.35
N PHE A 349 18.16 -15.96 8.90
CA PHE A 349 18.16 -15.58 7.51
C PHE A 349 19.47 -15.98 6.81
N GLN A 350 19.35 -16.62 5.66
CA GLN A 350 20.51 -17.06 4.86
C GLN A 350 20.83 -15.97 3.83
N LYS A 351 21.80 -15.13 4.14
CA LYS A 351 22.13 -13.94 3.32
C LYS A 351 22.97 -14.21 2.08
N ASP A 352 23.52 -15.41 1.90
CA ASP A 352 24.41 -15.74 0.77
C ASP A 352 23.69 -15.65 -0.59
N SER A 353 22.38 -15.92 -0.64
CA SER A 353 21.56 -15.77 -1.85
C SER A 353 20.95 -14.37 -2.01
N LEU A 354 21.12 -13.47 -1.02
CA LEU A 354 20.48 -12.16 -1.03
C LEU A 354 21.14 -11.23 -2.06
N SER A 355 20.38 -10.87 -3.09
CA SER A 355 20.86 -10.03 -4.19
C SER A 355 20.64 -8.54 -3.98
N ALA A 356 19.46 -8.16 -3.48
CA ALA A 356 19.06 -6.76 -3.37
C ALA A 356 17.87 -6.56 -2.41
N VAL A 357 17.66 -5.31 -2.04
CA VAL A 357 16.45 -4.83 -1.34
C VAL A 357 15.66 -3.88 -2.24
N ILE A 358 14.34 -4.05 -2.24
CA ILE A 358 13.39 -3.11 -2.82
C ILE A 358 12.75 -2.30 -1.69
N LEU A 359 12.84 -0.98 -1.71
CA LEU A 359 12.09 -0.12 -0.81
C LEU A 359 10.75 0.19 -1.48
N THR A 360 9.66 -0.42 -1.00
CA THR A 360 8.33 -0.31 -1.60
C THR A 360 7.64 1.01 -1.27
N GLY A 361 6.98 1.62 -2.25
CA GLY A 361 6.25 2.88 -2.11
C GLY A 361 4.83 2.81 -2.67
N TRP A 362 3.95 2.07 -2.00
CA TRP A 362 2.57 1.80 -2.44
C TRP A 362 1.69 3.04 -2.45
N SER A 363 0.85 3.20 -3.47
CA SER A 363 -0.02 4.37 -3.69
C SER A 363 -1.50 4.11 -3.43
N ARG A 364 -1.92 2.84 -3.40
CA ARG A 364 -3.20 2.38 -2.83
C ARG A 364 -3.16 0.86 -2.64
N PHE A 365 -4.13 0.30 -1.93
CA PHE A 365 -4.18 -1.14 -1.62
C PHE A 365 -4.71 -2.00 -2.77
N ASP A 366 -5.67 -1.48 -3.52
CA ASP A 366 -6.25 -2.10 -4.72
C ASP A 366 -6.91 -1.01 -5.58
N HIS A 367 -7.40 -1.35 -6.78
CA HIS A 367 -8.02 -0.36 -7.68
C HIS A 367 -9.34 0.25 -7.21
N PHE A 368 -9.97 -0.33 -6.19
CA PHE A 368 -11.20 0.19 -5.58
C PHE A 368 -10.93 1.02 -4.33
N MET A 369 -9.68 1.03 -3.84
CA MET A 369 -9.29 1.80 -2.66
C MET A 369 -8.81 3.22 -3.03
N PRO A 370 -8.98 4.18 -2.10
CA PRO A 370 -8.47 5.54 -2.26
C PRO A 370 -6.95 5.62 -2.39
N LEU A 371 -6.46 6.69 -3.01
CA LEU A 371 -5.04 7.08 -2.94
C LEU A 371 -4.56 7.26 -1.50
N CYS A 372 -3.37 6.75 -1.19
CA CYS A 372 -2.62 7.07 0.02
C CYS A 372 -1.19 7.56 -0.30
N ASP A 373 -0.74 8.53 0.49
CA ASP A 373 0.62 9.08 0.52
C ASP A 373 1.16 9.47 -0.87
N LEU A 374 0.97 10.71 -1.34
CA LEU A 374 1.62 11.11 -2.61
C LEU A 374 3.15 11.03 -2.49
N LEU A 375 3.83 10.63 -3.57
CA LEU A 375 5.27 10.38 -3.54
C LEU A 375 6.11 11.54 -2.95
N PRO A 376 5.85 12.83 -3.27
CA PRO A 376 6.59 13.92 -2.63
C PRO A 376 6.46 14.00 -1.12
N THR A 377 5.36 13.53 -0.53
CA THR A 377 5.21 13.50 0.94
C THR A 377 6.07 12.43 1.61
N ALA A 378 6.56 11.47 0.82
CA ALA A 378 7.36 10.36 1.31
C ALA A 378 8.88 10.60 1.24
N TYR A 379 9.36 11.75 0.73
CA TYR A 379 10.80 12.00 0.62
C TYR A 379 11.57 11.92 1.95
N PRO A 380 11.06 12.43 3.09
CA PRO A 380 11.72 12.21 4.38
C PRO A 380 11.89 10.73 4.69
N SER A 381 10.81 9.96 4.52
CA SER A 381 10.78 8.52 4.74
C SER A 381 11.74 7.77 3.82
N LEU A 382 11.76 8.07 2.51
CA LEU A 382 12.68 7.48 1.55
C LEU A 382 14.13 7.71 1.96
N LEU A 383 14.47 8.97 2.27
CA LEU A 383 15.85 9.35 2.57
C LEU A 383 16.34 8.74 3.88
N HIS A 384 15.53 8.81 4.94
CA HIS A 384 15.88 8.23 6.24
C HIS A 384 15.90 6.71 6.19
N SER A 385 15.03 6.07 5.39
CA SER A 385 15.05 4.61 5.18
C SER A 385 16.30 4.14 4.44
N LEU A 386 16.72 4.86 3.39
CA LEU A 386 17.98 4.59 2.68
C LEU A 386 19.20 4.80 3.59
N PHE A 387 19.18 5.87 4.39
CA PHE A 387 20.24 6.13 5.36
C PHE A 387 20.33 5.03 6.39
N MET A 388 19.21 4.66 7.03
CA MET A 388 19.10 3.53 7.97
C MET A 388 19.69 2.24 7.37
N PHE A 389 19.27 1.86 6.16
CA PHE A 389 19.77 0.64 5.53
C PHE A 389 21.28 0.67 5.27
N ASN A 390 21.84 1.83 4.95
CA ASN A 390 23.27 1.97 4.65
C ASN A 390 24.15 2.00 5.88
N THR A 391 23.73 2.70 6.92
CA THR A 391 24.60 3.05 8.05
C THR A 391 24.22 2.31 9.34
N GLY A 392 23.01 1.74 9.41
CA GLY A 392 22.42 1.26 10.66
C GLY A 392 21.96 2.38 11.58
N GLN A 393 22.12 3.64 11.17
CA GLN A 393 21.86 4.79 12.01
C GLN A 393 20.42 5.26 11.90
N TYR A 394 19.82 5.54 13.06
CA TYR A 394 18.47 6.03 13.20
C TYR A 394 18.42 7.56 13.23
N ILE A 395 17.74 8.13 12.25
CA ILE A 395 17.40 9.56 12.18
C ILE A 395 15.91 9.65 11.92
N VAL A 396 15.17 10.13 12.90
CA VAL A 396 13.79 10.58 12.66
C VAL A 396 13.59 11.89 13.38
N ASP A 397 13.42 12.91 12.55
CA ASP A 397 13.02 14.23 12.99
C ASP A 397 11.81 14.67 12.16
N ASP A 398 10.63 14.35 12.68
CA ASP A 398 9.35 14.78 12.12
C ASP A 398 9.17 16.32 12.17
N SER A 399 10.10 17.05 12.79
CA SER A 399 10.16 18.52 12.74
C SER A 399 10.89 19.05 11.50
N ILE A 400 11.50 18.20 10.68
CA ILE A 400 12.09 18.62 9.40
C ILE A 400 10.97 18.83 8.37
N TYR A 401 10.75 20.10 7.99
CA TYR A 401 9.71 20.51 7.03
C TYR A 401 10.27 21.17 5.76
N ASN A 402 11.61 21.16 5.58
CA ASN A 402 12.26 21.69 4.39
C ASN A 402 13.33 20.72 3.87
N CYS A 403 13.66 20.86 2.60
CA CYS A 403 14.56 19.94 1.93
C CYS A 403 16.01 20.06 2.41
N ASN A 404 16.51 21.28 2.65
CA ASN A 404 17.91 21.48 3.01
C ASN A 404 18.25 20.75 4.31
N ASP A 405 17.44 20.95 5.35
CA ASP A 405 17.62 20.28 6.64
C ASP A 405 17.48 18.75 6.51
N LEU A 406 16.55 18.29 5.64
CA LEU A 406 16.37 16.88 5.36
C LEU A 406 17.64 16.25 4.76
N ILE A 407 18.23 16.90 3.74
CA ILE A 407 19.42 16.40 3.06
C ILE A 407 20.66 16.48 3.96
N VAL A 408 20.80 17.56 4.73
CA VAL A 408 21.88 17.73 5.70
C VAL A 408 21.78 16.69 6.82
N SER A 409 20.57 16.31 7.25
CA SER A 409 20.37 15.32 8.32
C SER A 409 21.04 13.97 8.01
N VAL A 410 21.13 13.60 6.74
CA VAL A 410 21.77 12.34 6.29
C VAL A 410 23.20 12.56 5.75
N ASN A 411 23.84 13.66 6.15
CA ASN A 411 25.21 14.04 5.79
C ASN A 411 25.41 14.18 4.26
N LYS A 412 24.47 14.86 3.58
CA LYS A 412 24.55 15.15 2.14
C LYS A 412 24.50 16.65 1.87
N ASP A 413 24.96 17.05 0.67
CA ASP A 413 24.98 18.46 0.25
C ASP A 413 23.56 18.94 -0.10
N ALA A 414 23.11 20.01 0.56
CA ALA A 414 21.78 20.59 0.35
C ALA A 414 21.47 20.96 -1.11
N ARG A 415 22.49 21.14 -1.98
CA ARG A 415 22.32 21.33 -3.43
C ARG A 415 21.52 20.21 -4.11
N LEU A 416 21.46 19.02 -3.53
CA LEU A 416 20.62 17.92 -4.04
C LEU A 416 19.13 18.28 -4.10
N CYS A 417 18.67 19.23 -3.29
CA CYS A 417 17.30 19.72 -3.33
C CYS A 417 16.89 20.32 -4.68
N GLU A 418 17.84 20.85 -5.46
CA GLU A 418 17.57 21.41 -6.79
C GLU A 418 17.06 20.33 -7.78
N SER A 419 17.42 19.07 -7.54
CA SER A 419 17.03 17.94 -8.38
C SER A 419 15.79 17.18 -7.89
N LEU A 420 15.26 17.49 -6.70
CA LEU A 420 14.17 16.74 -6.11
C LEU A 420 12.80 17.26 -6.60
N PRO A 421 12.06 16.52 -7.46
CA PRO A 421 10.81 17.04 -8.03
C PRO A 421 9.69 17.12 -6.98
N GLY A 422 8.77 18.07 -7.10
CA GLY A 422 7.57 18.12 -6.25
C GLY A 422 7.78 18.62 -4.82
N LEU A 423 8.90 19.29 -4.50
CA LEU A 423 9.11 19.93 -3.19
C LEU A 423 8.02 20.95 -2.82
N SER A 424 7.48 21.66 -3.82
CA SER A 424 6.34 22.58 -3.66
C SER A 424 5.10 21.83 -3.15
N ILE A 425 4.85 20.61 -3.64
CA ILE A 425 3.74 19.75 -3.23
C ILE A 425 3.94 19.27 -1.80
N TRP A 426 5.13 18.75 -1.46
CA TRP A 426 5.43 18.30 -0.09
C TRP A 426 5.22 19.41 0.95
N SER A 427 5.76 20.60 0.70
CA SER A 427 5.59 21.75 1.59
C SER A 427 4.12 22.18 1.67
N GLY A 428 3.40 22.20 0.55
CA GLY A 428 1.98 22.58 0.49
C GLY A 428 1.08 21.62 1.27
N ILE A 429 1.26 20.32 1.11
CA ILE A 429 0.52 19.30 1.88
C ILE A 429 0.89 19.37 3.37
N SER A 430 2.14 19.66 3.68
CA SER A 430 2.57 19.88 5.06
C SER A 430 1.86 21.06 5.71
N SER A 431 1.80 22.21 5.04
CA SER A 431 1.04 23.38 5.51
C SER A 431 -0.45 23.09 5.64
N LEU A 432 -1.04 22.42 4.65
CA LEU A 432 -2.45 22.02 4.69
C LEU A 432 -2.75 21.11 5.88
N SER A 433 -1.90 20.14 6.19
CA SER A 433 -2.09 19.26 7.36
C SER A 433 -2.18 20.02 8.68
N VAL A 434 -1.38 21.08 8.83
CA VAL A 434 -1.41 21.95 10.01
C VAL A 434 -2.70 22.75 10.05
N LEU A 435 -3.14 23.28 8.91
CA LEU A 435 -4.40 24.01 8.79
C LEU A 435 -5.62 23.12 9.08
N LEU A 436 -5.69 21.92 8.49
CA LEU A 436 -6.76 20.97 8.74
C LEU A 436 -6.83 20.59 10.22
N ARG A 437 -5.68 20.36 10.89
CA ARG A 437 -5.66 20.12 12.34
C ARG A 437 -6.17 21.31 13.14
N LYS A 438 -5.83 22.54 12.75
CA LYS A 438 -6.33 23.78 13.38
C LYS A 438 -7.85 23.89 13.23
N ILE A 439 -8.36 23.62 12.03
CA ILE A 439 -9.81 23.59 11.72
C ILE A 439 -10.50 22.52 12.57
N GLN A 440 -10.03 21.28 12.55
CA GLN A 440 -10.60 20.17 13.31
C GLN A 440 -10.64 20.45 14.82
N ASN A 441 -9.59 21.08 15.36
CA ASN A 441 -9.61 21.54 16.75
C ASN A 441 -10.71 22.59 17.02
N ARG A 442 -10.95 23.52 16.09
CA ARG A 442 -12.04 24.52 16.21
C ARG A 442 -13.42 23.88 16.07
N LEU A 443 -13.59 22.95 15.13
CA LEU A 443 -14.81 22.16 14.96
C LEU A 443 -15.13 21.34 16.22
N LYS A 444 -14.12 20.71 16.83
CA LYS A 444 -14.29 20.00 18.11
C LYS A 444 -14.75 20.91 19.25
N ILE A 445 -14.18 22.11 19.36
CA ILE A 445 -14.61 23.11 20.35
C ILE A 445 -16.07 23.51 20.08
N LEU A 446 -16.42 23.81 18.82
CA LEU A 446 -17.79 24.13 18.41
C LEU A 446 -18.78 23.01 18.75
N ASN A 447 -18.42 21.76 18.46
CA ASN A 447 -19.22 20.58 18.80
C ASN A 447 -19.36 20.36 20.31
N THR A 448 -18.48 20.94 21.14
CA THR A 448 -18.57 20.87 22.61
C THR A 448 -19.52 21.94 23.16
N ILE A 449 -19.46 23.17 22.65
CA ILE A 449 -20.29 24.29 23.13
C ILE A 449 -21.70 24.29 22.52
N ALA A 450 -21.84 23.76 21.31
CA ALA A 450 -23.10 23.61 20.61
C ALA A 450 -23.13 22.22 19.96
N PRO A 451 -23.43 21.15 20.71
CA PRO A 451 -23.50 19.79 20.19
C PRO A 451 -24.52 19.66 19.04
N PRO A 452 -24.38 18.64 18.16
CA PRO A 452 -25.30 18.43 17.04
C PRO A 452 -26.79 18.40 17.45
N PHE A 453 -27.10 17.80 18.61
CA PHE A 453 -28.44 17.83 19.18
C PHE A 453 -28.95 19.27 19.40
N ASN A 454 -28.17 20.10 20.10
CA ASN A 454 -28.57 21.46 20.41
C ASN A 454 -28.70 22.33 19.16
N ARG A 455 -27.81 22.16 18.16
CA ARG A 455 -27.90 22.89 16.88
C ARG A 455 -29.16 22.51 16.12
N LYS A 456 -29.46 21.21 16.04
CA LYS A 456 -30.68 20.67 15.39
C LYS A 456 -31.98 21.21 16.01
N HIS A 457 -32.01 21.40 17.32
CA HIS A 457 -33.17 21.93 18.06
C HIS A 457 -33.07 23.44 18.33
N SER A 458 -32.07 24.09 17.74
CA SER A 458 -31.80 25.52 17.91
C SER A 458 -31.73 26.02 19.37
N PHE A 459 -31.35 25.12 20.27
CA PHE A 459 -31.29 25.35 21.71
C PHE A 459 -29.85 25.56 22.16
N ILE A 460 -29.25 26.69 21.77
CA ILE A 460 -27.83 27.01 21.99
C ILE A 460 -27.61 28.42 22.53
N ARG A 461 -26.45 28.64 23.17
CA ARG A 461 -26.00 29.95 23.66
C ARG A 461 -25.45 30.81 22.51
N ARG A 462 -26.28 31.66 21.92
CA ARG A 462 -25.93 32.47 20.72
C ARG A 462 -24.62 33.27 20.83
N HIS A 463 -24.41 33.99 21.94
CA HIS A 463 -23.25 34.87 22.11
C HIS A 463 -21.90 34.12 22.04
N GLU A 464 -21.85 32.90 22.58
CA GLU A 464 -20.63 32.08 22.60
C GLU A 464 -20.30 31.54 21.19
N MET A 465 -21.32 31.39 20.33
CA MET A 465 -21.19 30.89 18.97
C MET A 465 -20.66 31.93 17.99
N HIS A 466 -21.12 33.19 18.03
CA HIS A 466 -20.71 34.21 17.05
C HIS A 466 -19.19 34.43 17.01
N SER A 467 -18.54 34.47 18.17
CA SER A 467 -17.08 34.63 18.26
C SER A 467 -16.35 33.45 17.61
N ARG A 468 -16.79 32.22 17.89
CA ARG A 468 -16.17 30.99 17.38
C ARG A 468 -16.43 30.77 15.89
N LEU A 469 -17.59 31.17 15.39
CA LEU A 469 -17.91 31.11 13.96
C LEU A 469 -17.12 32.12 13.14
N SER A 470 -16.84 33.30 13.72
CA SER A 470 -15.96 34.28 13.08
C SER A 470 -14.57 33.68 12.87
N GLU A 471 -13.99 33.03 13.90
CA GLU A 471 -12.73 32.30 13.76
C GLU A 471 -12.79 31.21 12.67
N LEU A 472 -13.87 30.41 12.64
CA LEU A 472 -14.04 29.36 11.64
C LEU A 472 -14.12 29.91 10.22
N LYS A 473 -14.78 31.05 10.02
CA LYS A 473 -14.90 31.74 8.72
C LYS A 473 -13.56 32.20 8.18
N PHE A 474 -12.65 32.68 9.03
CA PHE A 474 -11.28 32.97 8.60
C PHE A 474 -10.54 31.71 8.14
N LEU A 475 -10.69 30.61 8.89
CA LEU A 475 -10.04 29.34 8.54
C LEU A 475 -10.61 28.71 7.26
N GLU A 476 -11.91 28.87 7.00
CA GLU A 476 -12.55 28.45 5.76
C GLU A 476 -11.96 29.19 4.55
N LYS A 477 -11.74 30.51 4.67
CA LYS A 477 -11.04 31.30 3.65
C LYS A 477 -9.59 30.87 3.46
N ASP A 478 -8.87 30.58 4.55
CA ASP A 478 -7.49 30.06 4.50
C ASP A 478 -7.44 28.69 3.80
N LEU A 479 -8.44 27.84 4.04
CA LEU A 479 -8.57 26.53 3.40
C LEU A 479 -8.82 26.67 1.90
N ALA A 480 -9.73 27.55 1.49
CA ALA A 480 -9.99 27.84 0.08
C ALA A 480 -8.75 28.38 -0.64
N THR A 481 -8.01 29.29 -0.01
CA THR A 481 -6.76 29.84 -0.55
C THR A 481 -5.69 28.76 -0.68
N THR A 482 -5.56 27.92 0.34
CA THR A 482 -4.61 26.80 0.35
C THR A 482 -4.94 25.78 -0.74
N LYS A 483 -6.23 25.46 -0.94
CA LYS A 483 -6.70 24.58 -2.04
C LYS A 483 -6.27 25.14 -3.39
N GLN A 484 -6.47 26.42 -3.66
CA GLN A 484 -6.09 27.05 -4.92
C GLN A 484 -4.58 27.02 -5.18
N ILE A 485 -3.77 27.29 -4.16
CA ILE A 485 -2.31 27.24 -4.27
C ILE A 485 -1.84 25.80 -4.50
N LEU A 486 -2.37 24.85 -3.72
CA LEU A 486 -1.97 23.45 -3.81
C LEU A 486 -2.40 22.83 -5.13
N ASN A 487 -3.56 23.22 -5.70
CA ASN A 487 -4.00 22.79 -7.02
C ASN A 487 -2.95 23.10 -8.09
N ARG A 488 -2.40 24.33 -8.10
CA ARG A 488 -1.35 24.72 -9.04
C ARG A 488 -0.08 23.89 -8.89
N ARG A 489 0.31 23.60 -7.64
CA ARG A 489 1.49 22.79 -7.34
C ARG A 489 1.30 21.33 -7.75
N LEU A 490 0.14 20.75 -7.46
CA LEU A 490 -0.17 19.38 -7.85
C LEU A 490 -0.21 19.22 -9.38
N MET A 491 -0.74 20.21 -10.11
CA MET A 491 -0.73 20.20 -11.59
C MET A 491 0.68 20.16 -12.19
N GLU A 492 1.74 20.49 -11.44
CA GLU A 492 3.12 20.35 -11.91
C GLU A 492 3.48 18.88 -12.14
N LEU A 493 2.96 17.96 -11.32
CA LEU A 493 3.29 16.54 -11.38
C LEU A 493 2.14 15.61 -11.73
N TYR A 494 0.88 15.99 -11.49
CA TYR A 494 -0.25 15.07 -11.61
C TYR A 494 -1.28 15.55 -12.64
N SER A 495 -2.06 14.63 -13.18
CA SER A 495 -3.21 14.90 -14.03
C SER A 495 -4.42 15.35 -13.21
N ASP A 496 -5.41 15.96 -13.89
CA ASP A 496 -6.53 16.61 -13.21
C ASP A 496 -7.41 15.63 -12.41
N ASP A 497 -7.58 14.40 -12.89
CA ASP A 497 -8.31 13.32 -12.23
C ASP A 497 -7.69 12.91 -10.89
N VAL A 498 -6.35 12.80 -10.83
CA VAL A 498 -5.62 12.51 -9.58
C VAL A 498 -5.81 13.64 -8.58
N ILE A 499 -5.79 14.89 -9.06
CA ILE A 499 -5.94 16.09 -8.24
C ILE A 499 -7.35 16.19 -7.69
N GLU A 500 -8.36 15.91 -8.52
CA GLU A 500 -9.76 15.87 -8.15
C GLU A 500 -10.00 14.78 -7.09
N GLU A 501 -9.60 13.53 -7.35
CA GLU A 501 -9.68 12.42 -6.39
C GLU A 501 -9.05 12.84 -5.06
N TRP A 502 -7.82 13.35 -5.09
CA TRP A 502 -7.10 13.72 -3.87
C TRP A 502 -7.81 14.84 -3.09
N PHE A 503 -8.36 15.86 -3.75
CA PHE A 503 -9.10 16.92 -3.05
C PHE A 503 -10.44 16.43 -2.51
N GLU A 504 -11.16 15.58 -3.24
CA GLU A 504 -12.40 14.97 -2.77
C GLU A 504 -12.19 14.12 -1.54
N LEU A 505 -11.11 13.38 -1.52
CA LEU A 505 -10.68 12.57 -0.41
C LEU A 505 -10.32 13.43 0.81
N TYR A 506 -9.39 14.37 0.67
CA TYR A 506 -8.73 14.98 1.82
C TYR A 506 -9.23 16.37 2.24
N LEU A 507 -9.96 17.09 1.38
CA LEU A 507 -10.43 18.45 1.68
C LEU A 507 -11.95 18.55 1.75
N THR A 508 -12.67 17.89 0.83
CA THR A 508 -14.13 17.97 0.74
C THR A 508 -14.84 17.60 2.04
N PRO A 509 -14.44 16.56 2.82
CA PRO A 509 -15.11 16.23 4.08
C PRO A 509 -15.07 17.38 5.09
N THR A 510 -13.91 18.04 5.24
CA THR A 510 -13.77 19.19 6.15
C THR A 510 -14.55 20.40 5.63
N GLY A 511 -14.54 20.65 4.32
CA GLY A 511 -15.35 21.70 3.70
C GLY A 511 -16.86 21.51 3.94
N ASN A 512 -17.36 20.29 3.78
CA ASN A 512 -18.76 19.94 4.01
C ASN A 512 -19.16 20.11 5.48
N GLU A 513 -18.29 19.72 6.41
CA GLU A 513 -18.53 19.91 7.84
C GLU A 513 -18.64 21.40 8.21
N ILE A 514 -17.72 22.23 7.71
CA ILE A 514 -17.75 23.69 7.90
C ILE A 514 -19.05 24.28 7.34
N ASN A 515 -19.40 23.93 6.10
CA ASN A 515 -20.60 24.45 5.44
C ASN A 515 -21.88 24.05 6.20
N THR A 516 -21.94 22.81 6.69
CA THR A 516 -23.06 22.32 7.51
C THR A 516 -23.22 23.18 8.76
N ILE A 517 -22.13 23.48 9.47
CA ILE A 517 -22.17 24.34 10.66
C ILE A 517 -22.64 25.75 10.34
N PHE A 518 -22.20 26.34 9.21
CA PHE A 518 -22.67 27.67 8.81
C PHE A 518 -24.16 27.70 8.49
N VAL A 519 -24.68 26.68 7.78
CA VAL A 519 -26.11 26.55 7.48
C VAL A 519 -26.93 26.37 8.76
N GLU A 520 -26.52 25.45 9.65
CA GLU A 520 -27.21 25.22 10.93
C GLU A 520 -27.22 26.49 11.79
N PHE A 521 -26.14 27.25 11.83
CA PHE A 521 -26.09 28.49 12.58
C PHE A 521 -27.00 29.59 12.01
N ALA A 522 -27.06 29.72 10.69
CA ALA A 522 -27.94 30.70 10.04
C ALA A 522 -29.43 30.49 10.43
N LEU A 523 -29.83 29.23 10.67
CA LEU A 523 -31.16 28.90 11.18
C LEU A 523 -31.37 29.34 12.64
N VAL A 524 -30.33 29.21 13.47
CA VAL A 524 -30.40 29.61 14.89
C VAL A 524 -30.40 31.12 15.08
N ASP A 525 -29.68 31.87 14.25
CA ASP A 525 -29.49 33.30 14.45
C ASP A 525 -30.83 34.07 14.46
N ASN A 526 -31.79 33.58 13.68
CA ASN A 526 -33.14 34.13 13.55
C ASN A 526 -34.07 33.80 14.73
N ILE A 527 -33.67 32.95 15.67
CA ILE A 527 -34.52 32.53 16.79
C ILE A 527 -34.43 33.51 17.95
N THR A 528 -35.58 34.09 18.29
CA THR A 528 -35.73 35.07 19.38
C THR A 528 -36.47 34.50 20.60
N THR A 529 -37.10 33.34 20.45
CA THR A 529 -37.87 32.64 21.51
C THR A 529 -37.55 31.15 21.52
N TRP A 530 -37.47 30.54 22.70
CA TRP A 530 -37.20 29.11 22.86
C TRP A 530 -38.35 28.41 23.59
N GLU A 531 -38.58 27.14 23.24
CA GLU A 531 -39.44 26.26 24.04
C GLU A 531 -38.85 26.02 25.44
N ARG A 532 -39.68 25.56 26.38
CA ARG A 532 -39.25 25.27 27.75
C ARG A 532 -38.15 24.20 27.82
N ARG A 533 -38.13 23.30 26.83
CA ARG A 533 -37.13 22.24 26.65
C ARG A 533 -36.79 22.09 25.15
N PRO A 534 -35.64 21.51 24.78
CA PRO A 534 -35.26 21.31 23.37
C PRO A 534 -36.14 20.33 22.60
N LEU A 535 -36.80 19.41 23.32
CA LEU A 535 -37.78 18.47 22.78
C LEU A 535 -39.12 18.87 23.38
N GLY A 536 -40.03 19.37 22.55
CA GLY A 536 -41.36 19.77 22.97
C GLY A 536 -42.13 18.60 23.57
N HIS A 537 -42.30 18.64 24.89
CA HIS A 537 -43.25 17.82 25.65
C HIS A 537 -43.97 18.73 26.64
#